data_AF-A0AAP3BEG5-F1
#
_entry.id   AF-A0AAP3BEG5-F1
#
_cell.length_a   1.000
_cell.length_b   1.000
_cell.length_c   1.000
_cell.angle_alpha   90.00
_cell.angle_beta   90.00
_cell.angle_gamma   90.00
#
_symmetry.space_group_name_H-M   'P 1'
#
loop_
_entity.id
_entity.type
_entity.pdbx_description
1 polymer ?
#
loop_
_entity_poly.entity_id
_entity_poly.type
_entity_poly.pdbx_seq_one_letter_code
_entity_poly.pdbx_strand_id
1 'polypeptide(L)'
;MYAYERKSWSGPLPSPEDFEKYENIMPGSMNRVLTLMEKQADHRMDKENKELEAQIQQSKTGQIIGAVLVSLFGCFAFILGLLGHDSVATGLGVATAISLAAIFVLKQIPSWLKQK
;
A
#
# COMPACT_ATOMS: atom_id res chain seq x y z
N MET A 1 55.17 6.17 -7.53
CA MET A 1 53.94 6.56 -6.80
C MET A 1 53.19 5.28 -6.47
N TYR A 2 52.90 5.02 -5.19
CA TYR A 2 52.22 3.80 -4.75
C TYR A 2 50.77 3.77 -5.24
N ALA A 3 50.34 2.67 -5.85
CA ALA A 3 48.95 2.43 -6.20
C ALA A 3 48.20 2.02 -4.91
N TYR A 4 47.20 2.80 -4.51
CA TYR A 4 46.33 2.48 -3.38
C TYR A 4 45.16 1.62 -3.89
N GLU A 5 45.06 0.38 -3.45
CA GLU A 5 43.97 -0.53 -3.84
C GLU A 5 42.72 -0.16 -3.03
N ARG A 6 41.77 0.57 -3.63
CA ARG A 6 40.50 0.91 -2.97
C ARG A 6 39.54 -0.27 -3.05
N LYS A 7 39.48 -1.09 -2.00
CA LYS A 7 38.36 -2.01 -1.79
C LYS A 7 37.15 -1.22 -1.28
N SER A 8 36.17 -0.97 -2.14
CA SER A 8 34.86 -0.44 -1.74
C SER A 8 33.93 -1.60 -1.42
N TRP A 9 33.61 -1.77 -0.14
CA TRP A 9 32.55 -2.69 0.28
C TRP A 9 31.27 -1.89 0.51
N SER A 10 30.16 -2.33 -0.09
CA SER A 10 28.85 -1.71 0.08
C SER A 10 27.84 -2.77 0.46
N GLY A 11 27.31 -2.64 1.67
CA GLY A 11 26.37 -3.55 2.28
C GLY A 11 26.24 -3.22 3.77
N PRO A 12 25.16 -3.66 4.43
CA PRO A 12 24.96 -3.43 5.86
C PRO A 12 25.93 -4.24 6.74
N LEU A 13 26.64 -5.21 6.14
CA LEU A 13 27.61 -6.07 6.82
C LEU A 13 29.03 -5.56 6.58
N PRO A 14 29.95 -5.68 7.57
CA PRO A 14 31.36 -5.36 7.39
C PRO A 14 32.03 -6.29 6.37
N SER A 15 33.21 -5.92 5.88
CA SER A 15 33.97 -6.76 4.95
C SER A 15 34.36 -8.09 5.61
N PRO A 16 34.55 -9.19 4.85
CA PRO A 16 34.96 -10.48 5.40
C PRO A 16 36.28 -10.43 6.20
N GLU A 17 37.22 -9.57 5.78
CA GLU A 17 38.50 -9.36 6.49
C GLU A 17 38.31 -8.63 7.83
N ASP A 18 37.28 -7.79 7.94
CA ASP A 18 36.94 -7.10 9.20
C ASP A 18 36.06 -7.96 10.10
N PHE A 19 35.27 -8.88 9.53
CA PHE A 19 34.50 -9.90 10.26
C PHE A 19 35.39 -10.68 11.24
N GLU A 20 36.53 -11.17 10.77
CA GLU A 20 37.48 -11.94 11.59
C GLU A 20 38.13 -11.07 12.69
N LYS A 21 38.44 -9.80 12.37
CA LYS A 21 39.00 -8.86 13.36
C LYS A 21 38.00 -8.56 14.48
N TYR A 22 36.73 -8.35 14.16
CA TYR A 22 35.70 -8.11 15.17
C TYR A 22 35.50 -9.32 16.07
N GLU A 23 35.49 -10.53 15.51
CA GLU A 23 35.38 -11.77 16.28
C GLU A 23 36.59 -11.99 17.19
N ASN A 24 37.80 -11.64 16.73
CA ASN A 24 39.02 -11.71 17.54
C ASN A 24 39.07 -10.67 18.67
N ILE A 25 38.54 -9.46 18.45
CA ILE A 25 38.49 -8.39 19.47
C ILE A 25 37.38 -8.66 20.48
N MET A 26 36.23 -9.15 20.01
CA MET A 26 35.05 -9.44 20.83
C MET A 26 34.39 -10.72 20.31
N PRO A 27 34.75 -11.88 20.87
CA PRO A 27 34.18 -13.16 20.48
C PRO A 27 32.65 -13.18 20.65
N GLY A 28 31.96 -13.74 19.66
CA GLY A 28 30.49 -13.79 19.57
C GLY A 28 29.85 -12.51 19.03
N SER A 29 30.62 -11.48 18.71
CA SER A 29 30.10 -10.21 18.18
C SER A 29 29.44 -10.40 16.81
N MET A 30 30.05 -11.18 15.92
CA MET A 30 29.51 -11.37 14.58
C MET A 30 28.22 -12.18 14.59
N ASN A 31 28.13 -13.21 15.43
CA ASN A 31 26.88 -13.97 15.62
C ASN A 31 25.74 -13.06 16.11
N ARG A 32 26.04 -12.13 17.03
CA ARG A 32 25.05 -11.17 17.53
C ARG A 32 24.60 -10.18 16.44
N VAL A 33 25.51 -9.71 15.60
CA VAL A 33 25.18 -8.84 14.45
C VAL A 33 24.31 -9.58 13.43
N LEU A 34 24.67 -10.83 13.07
CA LEU A 34 23.88 -11.65 12.16
C LEU A 34 22.48 -11.94 12.72
N THR A 35 22.38 -12.32 13.99
CA THR A 35 21.09 -12.53 14.68
C THR A 35 20.23 -11.25 14.68
N LEU A 36 20.84 -10.09 14.90
CA LEU A 36 20.12 -8.80 14.82
C LEU A 36 19.64 -8.50 13.40
N MET A 37 20.46 -8.80 12.39
CA MET A 37 20.09 -8.63 10.97
C MET A 37 18.93 -9.54 10.57
N GLU A 38 18.98 -10.83 10.96
CA GLU A 38 17.90 -11.79 10.73
C GLU A 38 16.60 -11.31 11.38
N LYS A 39 16.66 -10.92 12.65
CA LYS A 39 15.49 -10.42 13.38
C LYS A 39 14.90 -9.15 12.75
N GLN A 40 15.75 -8.28 12.20
CA GLN A 40 15.32 -7.09 11.49
C GLN A 40 14.71 -7.42 10.12
N ALA A 41 15.22 -8.43 9.42
CA ALA A 41 14.64 -8.93 8.19
C ALA A 41 13.24 -9.52 8.45
N ASP A 42 13.11 -10.38 9.47
CA ASP A 42 11.83 -10.96 9.88
C ASP A 42 10.81 -9.87 10.26
N HIS A 43 11.25 -8.88 11.04
CA HIS A 43 10.39 -7.75 11.42
C HIS A 43 9.97 -6.90 10.22
N ARG A 44 10.84 -6.72 9.22
CA ARG A 44 10.49 -6.02 7.99
C ARG A 44 9.45 -6.81 7.19
N MET A 45 9.65 -8.12 7.04
CA MET A 45 8.71 -8.99 6.36
C MET A 45 7.34 -9.02 7.06
N ASP A 46 7.31 -9.11 8.39
CA ASP A 46 6.08 -9.05 9.17
C ASP A 46 5.34 -7.71 9.00
N LYS A 47 6.08 -6.59 8.99
CA LYS A 47 5.50 -5.27 8.70
C LYS A 47 4.96 -5.16 7.29
N GLU A 48 5.72 -5.59 6.28
CA GLU A 48 5.29 -5.59 4.88
C GLU A 48 4.01 -6.43 4.72
N ASN A 49 3.95 -7.61 5.34
CA ASN A 49 2.76 -8.46 5.32
C ASN A 49 1.56 -7.79 5.98
N LYS A 50 1.72 -7.23 7.18
CA LYS A 50 0.65 -6.52 7.89
C LYS A 50 0.14 -5.30 7.12
N GLU A 51 1.06 -4.57 6.47
CA GLU A 51 0.70 -3.42 5.65
C GLU A 51 -0.10 -3.87 4.42
N LEU A 52 0.33 -4.92 3.72
CA LEU A 52 -0.39 -5.49 2.59
C LEU A 52 -1.78 -6.01 3.02
N GLU A 53 -1.87 -6.71 4.15
CA GLU A 53 -3.15 -7.17 4.70
C GLU A 53 -4.07 -5.99 5.02
N ALA A 54 -3.57 -4.95 5.69
CA ALA A 54 -4.33 -3.75 6.00
C ALA A 54 -4.82 -3.05 4.73
N GLN A 55 -3.97 -2.92 3.71
CA GLN A 55 -4.34 -2.35 2.41
C GLN A 55 -5.44 -3.18 1.72
N ILE A 56 -5.33 -4.51 1.75
CA ILE A 56 -6.36 -5.40 1.19
C ILE A 56 -7.68 -5.25 1.96
N GLN A 57 -7.65 -5.22 3.28
CA GLN A 57 -8.86 -5.05 4.11
C GLN A 57 -9.52 -3.69 3.91
N GLN A 58 -8.72 -2.61 3.83
CA GLN A 58 -9.21 -1.27 3.54
C GLN A 58 -9.86 -1.21 2.14
N SER A 59 -9.22 -1.82 1.14
CA SER A 59 -9.74 -1.92 -0.23
C SER A 59 -11.07 -2.69 -0.26
N LYS A 60 -11.14 -3.86 0.39
CA LYS A 60 -12.37 -4.67 0.49
C LYS A 60 -13.50 -3.91 1.15
N THR A 61 -13.23 -3.27 2.28
CA THR A 61 -14.23 -2.50 3.02
C THR A 61 -14.75 -1.33 2.19
N GLY A 62 -13.85 -0.59 1.52
CA GLY A 62 -14.23 0.49 0.60
C GLY A 62 -15.08 0.01 -0.57
N GLN A 63 -14.75 -1.14 -1.17
CA GLN A 63 -15.53 -1.74 -2.25
C GLN A 63 -16.92 -2.17 -1.79
N ILE A 64 -17.05 -2.79 -0.61
CA ILE A 64 -18.34 -3.21 -0.05
C ILE A 64 -19.22 -1.99 0.23
N ILE A 65 -18.69 -0.97 0.92
CA ILE A 65 -19.44 0.26 1.21
C ILE A 65 -19.86 0.95 -0.10
N GLY A 66 -18.96 1.04 -1.08
CA GLY A 66 -19.26 1.59 -2.40
C GLY A 66 -20.37 0.83 -3.14
N ALA A 67 -20.32 -0.50 -3.14
CA ALA A 67 -21.33 -1.35 -3.76
C ALA A 67 -22.70 -1.18 -3.09
N VAL A 68 -22.74 -1.12 -1.75
CA VAL A 68 -23.98 -0.87 -1.00
C VAL A 68 -24.57 0.50 -1.36
N LEU A 69 -23.76 1.56 -1.35
CA LEU A 69 -24.25 2.91 -1.68
C LEU A 69 -24.79 2.99 -3.11
N VAL A 70 -24.06 2.46 -4.08
CA VAL A 70 -24.49 2.46 -5.49
C VAL A 70 -25.78 1.69 -5.67
N SER A 71 -25.90 0.50 -5.05
CA SER A 71 -27.13 -0.28 -5.09
C SER A 71 -28.30 0.48 -4.49
N LEU A 72 -28.08 1.17 -3.36
CA LEU A 72 -29.11 1.92 -2.65
C LEU A 72 -29.59 3.14 -3.47
N PHE A 73 -28.67 3.92 -4.04
CA PHE A 73 -29.03 5.02 -4.94
C PHE A 73 -29.68 4.54 -6.24
N GLY A 74 -29.23 3.41 -6.80
CA GLY A 74 -29.86 2.79 -7.96
C GLY A 74 -31.31 2.38 -7.68
N CYS A 75 -31.56 1.75 -6.52
CA CYS A 75 -32.92 1.42 -6.09
C CYS A 75 -33.79 2.66 -5.91
N PHE A 76 -33.26 3.73 -5.32
CA PHE A 76 -34.02 4.99 -5.19
C PHE A 76 -34.33 5.62 -6.54
N ALA A 77 -33.37 5.67 -7.47
CA ALA A 77 -33.59 6.18 -8.82
C ALA A 77 -34.67 5.38 -9.55
N PHE A 78 -34.65 4.05 -9.41
CA PHE A 78 -35.66 3.16 -9.99
C PHE A 78 -37.06 3.42 -9.42
N ILE A 79 -37.19 3.52 -8.09
CA ILE A 79 -38.46 3.82 -7.42
C ILE A 79 -38.98 5.20 -7.87
N LEU A 80 -38.14 6.23 -7.89
CA LEU A 80 -38.53 7.58 -8.32
C LEU A 80 -39.00 7.63 -9.78
N GLY A 81 -38.40 6.82 -10.67
CA GLY A 81 -38.87 6.67 -12.04
C GLY A 81 -40.27 6.07 -12.11
N LEU A 82 -40.55 5.04 -11.30
CA LEU A 82 -41.90 4.46 -11.23
C LEU A 82 -42.96 5.42 -10.67
N LEU A 83 -42.57 6.35 -9.80
CA LEU A 83 -43.46 7.39 -9.26
C LEU A 83 -43.68 8.57 -10.23
N GLY A 84 -43.09 8.54 -11.44
CA GLY A 84 -43.26 9.58 -12.46
C GLY A 84 -42.37 10.81 -12.27
N HIS A 85 -41.36 10.75 -11.40
CA HIS A 85 -40.36 11.81 -11.23
C HIS A 85 -39.17 11.60 -12.17
N ASP A 86 -39.42 11.53 -13.48
CA ASP A 86 -38.45 11.14 -14.50
C ASP A 86 -37.20 12.03 -14.54
N SER A 87 -37.35 13.34 -14.36
CA SER A 87 -36.22 14.29 -14.34
C SER A 87 -35.26 14.02 -13.17
N VAL A 88 -35.80 13.70 -11.98
CA VAL A 88 -35.00 13.44 -10.77
C VAL A 88 -34.36 12.06 -10.84
N ALA A 89 -35.11 11.05 -11.31
CA ALA A 89 -34.61 9.70 -11.53
C ALA A 89 -33.46 9.67 -12.55
N THR A 90 -33.60 10.40 -13.67
CA THR A 90 -32.57 10.50 -14.70
C THR A 90 -31.32 11.20 -14.15
N GLY A 91 -31.48 12.30 -13.41
CA GLY A 91 -30.35 13.01 -12.79
C GLY A 91 -29.55 12.13 -11.84
N LEU A 92 -30.23 11.39 -10.95
CA LEU A 92 -29.61 10.43 -10.03
C LEU A 92 -28.94 9.27 -10.77
N GLY A 93 -29.60 8.70 -11.77
CA GLY A 93 -29.04 7.60 -12.58
C GLY A 93 -27.77 7.99 -13.33
N VAL A 94 -27.76 9.16 -13.96
CA VAL A 94 -26.57 9.67 -14.67
C VAL A 94 -25.44 9.99 -13.69
N ALA A 95 -25.73 10.65 -12.57
CA ALA A 95 -24.72 10.99 -11.57
C ALA A 95 -24.05 9.74 -10.98
N THR A 96 -24.83 8.71 -10.66
CA THR A 96 -24.31 7.43 -10.15
C THR A 96 -23.48 6.70 -11.20
N ALA A 97 -23.91 6.68 -12.46
CA ALA A 97 -23.13 6.09 -13.56
C ALA A 97 -21.80 6.81 -13.81
N ILE A 98 -21.78 8.15 -13.81
CA ILE A 98 -20.55 8.94 -13.95
C ILE A 98 -19.60 8.69 -12.78
N SER A 99 -20.13 8.64 -11.56
CA SER A 99 -19.33 8.38 -10.36
C SER A 99 -18.67 6.99 -10.42
N LEU A 100 -19.41 5.95 -10.84
CA LEU A 100 -18.88 4.61 -11.07
C LEU A 100 -17.81 4.62 -12.16
N ALA A 101 -18.06 5.26 -13.31
CA ALA A 101 -17.08 5.35 -14.39
C ALA A 101 -15.80 6.07 -13.92
N ALA A 102 -15.90 7.14 -13.15
CA ALA A 102 -14.75 7.86 -12.63
C ALA A 102 -13.91 7.00 -11.66
N ILE A 103 -14.57 6.30 -10.74
CA ILE A 103 -13.88 5.49 -9.72
C ILE A 103 -13.29 4.21 -10.34
N PHE A 104 -14.06 3.48 -11.15
CA PHE A 104 -13.67 2.16 -11.66
C PHE A 104 -12.92 2.19 -13.00
N VAL A 105 -13.30 3.07 -13.93
CA VAL A 105 -12.69 3.12 -15.28
C VAL A 105 -11.49 4.08 -15.29
N LEU A 106 -11.64 5.28 -14.71
CA LEU A 106 -10.58 6.28 -14.76
C LEU A 106 -9.53 6.08 -13.65
N LYS A 107 -9.85 5.33 -12.59
CA LYS A 107 -8.99 5.13 -11.41
C LYS A 107 -8.46 6.46 -10.84
N GLN A 108 -9.14 7.57 -11.14
CA GLN A 108 -8.75 8.92 -10.80
C GLN A 108 -9.68 9.39 -9.69
N ILE A 109 -9.10 9.65 -8.52
CA ILE A 109 -9.75 10.50 -7.54
C ILE A 109 -9.83 11.89 -8.19
N PRO A 110 -11.03 12.49 -8.30
CA PRO A 110 -11.17 13.77 -8.96
C PRO A 110 -10.23 14.79 -8.33
N SER A 111 -9.51 15.54 -9.17
CA SER A 111 -8.40 16.40 -8.76
C SER A 111 -8.77 17.46 -7.71
N TRP A 112 -10.04 17.84 -7.62
CA TRP A 112 -10.57 18.76 -6.60
C TRP A 112 -10.66 18.18 -5.19
N LEU A 113 -10.51 16.87 -5.00
CA LEU A 113 -10.42 16.20 -3.67
C LEU A 113 -8.98 15.99 -3.19
N LYS A 114 -7.97 16.33 -4.00
CA LYS A 114 -6.55 16.20 -3.65
C LYS A 114 -6.00 17.37 -2.83
N GLN A 115 -6.82 18.35 -2.46
CA GLN A 115 -6.38 19.45 -1.60
C GLN A 115 -6.57 19.10 -0.11
N LYS A 116 -5.62 18.34 0.44
CA LYS A 116 -5.15 18.49 1.82
C LYS A 116 -3.80 17.82 1.99
#